data_AF-A0A6P5SGE9-F1
#
_entry.id   AF-A0A6P5SGE9-F1
#
_cell.length_a   1.000
_cell.length_b   1.000
_cell.length_c   1.000
_cell.angle_alpha   90.00
_cell.angle_beta   90.00
_cell.angle_gamma   90.00
#
_symmetry.space_group_name_H-M   'P 1'
#
loop_
_entity.id
_entity.type
_entity.pdbx_description
1 polymer ?
#
loop_
_entity_poly.entity_id
_entity_poly.type
_entity_poly.pdbx_seq_one_letter_code
_entity_poly.pdbx_strand_id
1 'polypeptide(L)'
;MDTLSSSVSTLKIPTLLSSTSSRELHQFNRQSPRTHKLPPQSHLHSTTKPNLISNKTPSFSHKLVPLSSTPSFLNSSATLSLNSSSSSDLHRKPATGYAAALLDIAQCNSSVHLVEKDIQRFLKLLHNKQVQAALANPFVGEKEKGQVVNLVAEKGRFNRHLVGLVKMLVRKNKVGIVKEVLEEFQRIFNELSGTAMKVKNLVHESLLSFDV
;
A
#
# COMPACT_ATOMS: atom_id res chain seq x y z
N MET A 1 20.51 27.89 -57.20
CA MET A 1 20.65 26.45 -57.51
C MET A 1 20.19 25.77 -56.24
N ASP A 2 18.88 25.49 -56.17
CA ASP A 2 18.18 25.29 -54.91
C ASP A 2 17.23 24.08 -55.00
N THR A 3 17.56 23.12 -54.14
CA THR A 3 16.73 22.15 -53.39
C THR A 3 15.24 21.97 -53.73
N LEU A 4 14.88 20.78 -54.22
CA LEU A 4 13.60 20.08 -53.93
C LEU A 4 13.91 18.56 -53.91
N SER A 5 14.15 17.93 -52.77
CA SER A 5 13.15 17.37 -51.84
C SER A 5 12.06 16.55 -52.53
N SER A 6 12.20 15.22 -52.56
CA SER A 6 11.13 14.29 -52.17
C SER A 6 11.64 12.84 -52.12
N SER A 7 11.41 12.19 -50.99
CA SER A 7 11.30 10.73 -50.91
C SER A 7 10.38 10.43 -49.72
N VAL A 8 9.12 10.13 -50.05
CA VAL A 8 8.07 9.77 -49.09
C VAL A 8 8.07 8.24 -49.01
N SER A 9 8.52 7.70 -47.88
CA SER A 9 8.45 6.27 -47.60
C SER A 9 7.04 5.90 -47.15
N THR A 10 6.40 5.01 -47.91
CA THR A 10 5.07 4.45 -47.67
C THR A 10 5.17 3.22 -46.76
N LEU A 11 4.82 3.37 -45.48
CA LEU A 11 4.69 2.24 -44.57
C LEU A 11 3.26 1.69 -44.62
N LYS A 12 3.11 0.49 -45.20
CA LYS A 12 1.87 -0.29 -45.22
C LYS A 12 1.58 -0.89 -43.84
N ILE A 13 0.36 -0.71 -43.34
CA ILE A 13 -0.19 -1.35 -42.14
C ILE A 13 -1.19 -2.42 -42.59
N PRO A 14 -1.12 -3.67 -42.10
CA PRO A 14 -2.20 -4.63 -42.27
C PRO A 14 -3.30 -4.42 -41.21
N THR A 15 -4.49 -4.12 -41.71
CA THR A 15 -5.77 -4.21 -40.99
C THR A 15 -6.18 -5.68 -40.90
N LEU A 16 -6.45 -6.19 -39.69
CA LEU A 16 -7.24 -7.40 -39.51
C LEU A 16 -8.37 -7.12 -38.51
N LEU A 17 -9.51 -6.74 -39.07
CA LEU A 17 -10.82 -6.92 -38.47
C LEU A 17 -11.37 -8.24 -39.02
N SER A 18 -11.86 -9.11 -38.14
CA SER A 18 -12.91 -10.07 -38.49
C SER A 18 -13.73 -10.39 -37.24
N SER A 19 -14.96 -9.88 -37.28
CA SER A 19 -16.11 -10.25 -36.46
C SER A 19 -16.49 -11.71 -36.64
N THR A 20 -17.04 -12.37 -35.62
CA THR A 20 -18.24 -13.24 -35.72
C THR A 20 -18.78 -13.66 -34.34
N SER A 21 -20.10 -13.85 -34.29
CA SER A 21 -20.93 -14.50 -33.25
C SER A 21 -21.16 -13.71 -31.95
N SER A 22 -22.29 -13.04 -31.71
CA SER A 22 -23.71 -13.47 -31.68
C SER A 22 -24.02 -14.59 -30.68
N ARG A 23 -24.66 -14.21 -29.56
CA ARG A 23 -25.55 -14.98 -28.66
C ARG A 23 -26.03 -14.00 -27.57
N GLU A 24 -27.07 -13.22 -27.83
CA GLU A 24 -28.51 -13.52 -27.70
C GLU A 24 -28.99 -13.56 -26.25
N LEU A 25 -29.79 -12.53 -25.92
CA LEU A 25 -30.54 -12.31 -24.69
C LEU A 25 -31.83 -13.12 -24.74
N HIS A 26 -32.03 -14.05 -23.80
CA HIS A 26 -33.36 -14.64 -23.61
C HIS A 26 -34.21 -13.80 -22.65
N GLN A 27 -35.00 -12.95 -23.30
CA GLN A 27 -36.20 -12.29 -22.81
C GLN A 27 -37.30 -13.35 -22.55
N PHE A 28 -37.54 -13.71 -21.29
CA PHE A 28 -38.75 -14.48 -20.94
C PHE A 28 -39.90 -13.54 -20.60
N ASN A 29 -40.73 -13.27 -21.62
CA ASN A 29 -42.08 -12.75 -21.45
C ASN A 29 -43.06 -13.71 -22.13
N ARG A 30 -43.90 -14.41 -21.34
CA ARG A 30 -45.15 -15.01 -21.81
C ARG A 30 -46.19 -15.03 -20.67
N GLN A 31 -47.12 -14.08 -20.77
CA GLN A 31 -48.58 -14.23 -20.82
C GLN A 31 -49.30 -15.12 -19.77
N SER A 32 -50.21 -14.46 -19.05
CA SER A 32 -51.31 -14.97 -18.21
C SER A 32 -52.45 -15.61 -19.03
N PRO A 33 -53.35 -16.41 -18.41
CA PRO A 33 -54.69 -15.87 -18.13
C PRO A 33 -55.31 -16.23 -16.77
N ARG A 34 -55.98 -15.21 -16.16
CA ARG A 34 -57.23 -15.16 -15.33
C ARG A 34 -57.39 -16.19 -14.18
N THR A 35 -57.71 -15.79 -12.94
CA THR A 35 -59.05 -15.33 -12.51
C THR A 35 -59.07 -14.49 -11.21
N HIS A 36 -59.72 -13.32 -11.30
CA HIS A 36 -60.63 -12.62 -10.35
C HIS A 36 -60.42 -12.70 -8.82
N LYS A 37 -60.07 -11.57 -8.20
CA LYS A 37 -60.87 -10.88 -7.14
C LYS A 37 -60.36 -9.44 -6.89
N LEU A 38 -61.30 -8.51 -6.76
CA LEU A 38 -61.17 -7.04 -6.61
C LEU A 38 -61.22 -6.63 -5.09
N PRO A 39 -61.03 -5.34 -4.71
CA PRO A 39 -60.20 -4.86 -3.59
C PRO A 39 -61.03 -4.13 -2.51
N PRO A 40 -60.44 -3.33 -1.59
CA PRO A 40 -60.17 -1.88 -1.85
C PRO A 40 -58.85 -1.36 -1.21
N GLN A 41 -58.01 -0.62 -1.94
CA GLN A 41 -57.92 0.85 -2.04
C GLN A 41 -58.05 1.65 -0.74
N SER A 42 -56.99 2.41 -0.41
CA SER A 42 -57.11 3.69 0.29
C SER A 42 -55.79 4.52 0.35
N HIS A 43 -55.58 5.37 -0.67
CA HIS A 43 -55.09 6.79 -0.68
C HIS A 43 -53.68 7.12 -0.11
N LEU A 44 -52.69 7.57 -0.93
CA LEU A 44 -52.22 8.96 -1.20
C LEU A 44 -52.07 9.83 0.08
N HIS A 45 -51.11 10.73 0.36
CA HIS A 45 -50.49 11.87 -0.34
C HIS A 45 -49.20 12.25 0.46
N SER A 46 -48.02 12.49 -0.12
CA SER A 46 -47.48 13.73 -0.68
C SER A 46 -46.87 14.76 0.32
N THR A 47 -45.65 15.21 -0.01
CA THR A 47 -45.05 16.54 0.18
C THR A 47 -44.10 16.87 1.37
N THR A 48 -43.03 17.59 0.98
CA THR A 48 -42.33 18.71 1.65
C THR A 48 -41.20 18.44 2.69
N LYS A 49 -39.96 18.79 2.30
CA LYS A 49 -38.87 19.32 3.17
C LYS A 49 -39.30 20.73 3.72
N PRO A 50 -38.56 21.51 4.57
CA PRO A 50 -37.22 21.36 5.16
C PRO A 50 -37.05 21.79 6.65
N ASN A 51 -35.82 21.63 7.16
CA ASN A 51 -35.04 22.50 8.08
C ASN A 51 -35.30 22.65 9.61
N LEU A 52 -34.14 22.81 10.29
CA LEU A 52 -33.81 23.62 11.49
C LEU A 52 -33.68 22.96 12.89
N ILE A 53 -32.41 22.74 13.26
CA ILE A 53 -31.69 23.09 14.51
C ILE A 53 -32.51 23.19 15.82
N SER A 54 -32.19 22.38 16.84
CA SER A 54 -31.90 22.88 18.19
C SER A 54 -31.32 21.80 19.13
N ASN A 55 -30.15 22.16 19.65
CA ASN A 55 -29.40 21.71 20.81
C ASN A 55 -30.16 21.90 22.13
N LYS A 56 -30.21 20.85 22.99
CA LYS A 56 -30.59 21.02 24.41
C LYS A 56 -29.84 20.05 25.32
N THR A 57 -28.98 20.64 26.15
CA THR A 57 -28.37 20.08 27.37
C THR A 57 -29.42 19.95 28.48
N PRO A 58 -29.15 19.10 29.50
CA PRO A 58 -29.63 19.39 30.85
C PRO A 58 -28.48 19.44 31.85
N SER A 59 -28.38 20.59 32.53
CA SER A 59 -27.65 20.79 33.78
C SER A 59 -28.58 20.45 34.94
N PHE A 60 -28.13 19.63 35.90
CA PHE A 60 -28.65 19.59 37.26
C PHE A 60 -27.52 19.33 38.26
N SER A 61 -27.65 19.98 39.40
CA SER A 61 -26.58 20.38 40.30
C SER A 61 -26.57 19.58 41.61
N HIS A 62 -25.36 19.30 42.10
CA HIS A 62 -24.88 19.03 43.48
C HIS A 62 -25.49 17.90 44.32
N LYS A 63 -24.67 16.87 44.65
CA LYS A 63 -24.46 16.37 46.02
C LYS A 63 -23.02 15.84 46.17
N LEU A 64 -22.29 16.40 47.14
CA LEU A 64 -20.96 15.96 47.58
C LEU A 64 -21.11 14.77 48.53
N VAL A 65 -20.35 13.69 48.30
CA VAL A 65 -20.16 12.59 49.26
C VAL A 65 -18.66 12.21 49.27
N PRO A 66 -18.05 11.93 50.44
CA PRO A 66 -16.60 11.86 50.58
C PRO A 66 -15.99 10.50 50.18
N LEU A 67 -14.78 10.62 49.64
CA LEU A 67 -13.66 9.69 49.53
C LEU A 67 -13.79 8.32 50.24
N SER A 68 -13.90 7.25 49.46
CA SER A 68 -13.26 5.95 49.77
C SER A 68 -13.24 5.05 48.53
N SER A 69 -12.11 4.36 48.34
CA SER A 69 -11.87 3.23 47.42
C SER A 69 -11.81 3.52 45.90
N THR A 70 -10.66 4.02 45.45
CA THR A 70 -10.15 3.69 44.10
C THR A 70 -9.54 2.28 44.12
N PRO A 71 -9.98 1.33 43.29
CA PRO A 71 -9.14 0.18 42.99
C PRO A 71 -8.03 0.66 42.05
N SER A 72 -6.82 0.66 42.57
CA SER A 72 -5.60 0.81 41.78
C SER A 72 -5.55 -0.34 40.77
N PHE A 73 -5.86 -0.07 39.51
CA PHE A 73 -5.49 -0.97 38.43
C PHE A 73 -3.97 -0.92 38.32
N LEU A 74 -3.32 -1.86 39.02
CA LEU A 74 -1.93 -2.20 38.81
C LEU A 74 -1.81 -2.73 37.38
N ASN A 75 -1.51 -1.84 36.45
CA ASN A 75 -0.98 -2.22 35.16
C ASN A 75 0.42 -2.80 35.43
N SER A 76 0.49 -4.12 35.60
CA SER A 76 1.73 -4.87 35.63
C SER A 76 2.43 -4.75 34.28
N SER A 77 3.16 -3.66 34.11
CA SER A 77 4.25 -3.60 33.14
C SER A 77 5.33 -4.53 33.64
N ALA A 78 5.21 -5.83 33.34
CA ALA A 78 6.32 -6.75 33.38
C ALA A 78 7.30 -6.31 32.28
N THR A 79 8.17 -5.37 32.62
CA THR A 79 9.31 -5.01 31.79
C THR A 79 10.28 -6.17 31.85
N LEU A 80 10.22 -7.05 30.84
CA LEU A 80 11.32 -7.94 30.52
C LEU A 80 12.50 -7.03 30.14
N SER A 81 13.42 -6.86 31.08
CA SER A 81 14.65 -6.10 30.88
C SER A 81 15.58 -6.91 29.98
N LEU A 82 15.34 -6.86 28.67
CA LEU A 82 16.37 -7.18 27.70
C LEU A 82 17.26 -5.95 27.55
N ASN A 83 18.51 -6.14 27.96
CA ASN A 83 19.64 -5.25 27.70
C ASN A 83 19.65 -4.83 26.21
N SER A 84 19.14 -3.63 25.92
CA SER A 84 18.90 -3.12 24.55
C SER A 84 19.55 -1.75 24.37
N SER A 85 20.87 -1.71 24.42
CA SER A 85 21.65 -0.52 24.08
C SER A 85 21.67 -0.31 22.55
N SER A 86 20.55 0.11 21.94
CA SER A 86 20.49 0.72 20.58
C SER A 86 19.08 1.03 19.99
N SER A 87 17.96 0.96 20.73
CA SER A 87 16.62 0.86 20.08
C SER A 87 15.70 2.09 20.17
N SER A 88 16.21 3.31 20.40
CA SER A 88 15.38 4.53 20.49
C SER A 88 15.08 5.22 19.15
N ASP A 89 15.80 4.89 18.07
CA ASP A 89 15.57 5.52 16.75
C ASP A 89 14.65 4.72 15.81
N LEU A 90 14.40 3.44 16.11
CA LEU A 90 13.57 2.57 15.26
C LEU A 90 12.11 3.03 15.18
N HIS A 91 11.63 3.79 16.16
CA HIS A 91 10.24 4.26 16.22
C HIS A 91 10.02 5.67 15.66
N ARG A 92 11.06 6.35 15.15
CA ARG A 92 10.93 7.77 14.77
C ARG A 92 10.62 8.00 13.29
N LYS A 93 10.99 7.06 12.40
CA LYS A 93 10.87 7.22 10.95
C LYS A 93 9.77 6.32 10.36
N PRO A 94 8.79 6.89 9.64
CA PRO A 94 7.78 6.09 8.92
C PRO A 94 8.40 5.09 7.94
N ALA A 95 9.56 5.42 7.36
CA ALA A 95 10.26 4.57 6.41
C ALA A 95 10.64 3.21 6.99
N THR A 96 11.19 3.20 8.22
CA THR A 96 11.58 1.98 8.94
C THR A 96 10.37 1.07 9.17
N GLY A 97 9.22 1.62 9.55
CA GLY A 97 7.99 0.85 9.77
C GLY A 97 7.46 0.19 8.48
N TYR A 98 7.45 0.92 7.35
CA TYR A 98 7.07 0.33 6.06
C TYR A 98 8.07 -0.73 5.58
N ALA A 99 9.37 -0.51 5.80
CA ALA A 99 10.41 -1.46 5.45
C ALA A 99 10.29 -2.76 6.25
N ALA A 100 10.10 -2.66 7.57
CA ALA A 100 9.87 -3.79 8.46
C ALA A 100 8.62 -4.58 8.05
N ALA A 101 7.52 -3.90 7.73
CA ALA A 101 6.29 -4.55 7.27
C ALA A 101 6.48 -5.27 5.92
N LEU A 102 7.23 -4.69 4.98
CA LEU A 102 7.55 -5.38 3.72
C LEU A 102 8.40 -6.62 3.95
N LEU A 103 9.38 -6.53 4.85
CA LEU A 103 10.25 -7.64 5.21
C LEU A 103 9.49 -8.78 5.86
N ASP A 104 8.60 -8.47 6.81
CA ASP A 104 7.72 -9.43 7.48
C ASP A 104 6.85 -10.19 6.46
N ILE A 105 6.16 -9.46 5.58
CA ILE A 105 5.38 -10.07 4.48
C ILE A 105 6.25 -10.95 3.60
N ALA A 106 7.47 -10.51 3.27
CA ALA A 106 8.39 -11.28 2.44
C ALA A 106 8.88 -12.56 3.14
N GLN A 107 9.07 -12.53 4.46
CA GLN A 107 9.42 -13.69 5.29
C GLN A 107 8.27 -14.70 5.31
N CYS A 108 7.03 -14.25 5.58
CA CYS A 108 5.85 -15.12 5.55
C CYS A 108 5.66 -15.84 4.22
N ASN A 109 6.06 -15.22 3.10
CA ASN A 109 5.95 -15.78 1.75
C ASN A 109 7.23 -16.45 1.25
N SER A 110 8.26 -16.61 2.11
CA SER A 110 9.57 -17.17 1.74
C SER A 110 10.20 -16.52 0.51
N SER A 111 9.93 -15.23 0.29
CA SER A 111 10.33 -14.47 -0.90
C SER A 111 11.30 -13.34 -0.59
N VAL A 112 11.94 -13.34 0.59
CA VAL A 112 12.82 -12.25 1.07
C VAL A 112 13.92 -11.93 0.06
N HIS A 113 14.66 -12.94 -0.41
CA HIS A 113 15.74 -12.75 -1.37
C HIS A 113 15.26 -12.26 -2.74
N LEU A 114 14.04 -12.61 -3.16
CA LEU A 114 13.46 -12.10 -4.40
C LEU A 114 13.10 -10.61 -4.25
N VAL A 115 12.46 -10.26 -3.13
CA VAL A 115 12.13 -8.86 -2.81
C VAL A 115 13.38 -8.01 -2.68
N GLU A 116 14.44 -8.53 -2.04
CA GLU A 116 15.72 -7.84 -1.90
C GLU A 116 16.36 -7.51 -3.25
N LYS A 117 16.45 -8.50 -4.16
CA LYS A 117 16.95 -8.30 -5.53
C LYS A 117 16.11 -7.27 -6.30
N ASP A 118 14.80 -7.33 -6.14
CA ASP A 118 13.89 -6.38 -6.77
C ASP A 118 14.06 -4.97 -6.21
N ILE A 119 14.27 -4.81 -4.91
CA ILE A 119 14.56 -3.52 -4.27
C ILE A 119 15.87 -2.94 -4.80
N GLN A 120 16.93 -3.76 -4.91
CA GLN A 120 18.19 -3.32 -5.51
C GLN A 120 18.00 -2.81 -6.95
N ARG A 121 17.23 -3.55 -7.75
CA ARG A 121 16.90 -3.14 -9.13
C ARG A 121 16.06 -1.86 -9.14
N PHE A 122 15.09 -1.73 -8.24
CA PHE A 122 14.22 -0.56 -8.13
C PHE A 122 15.05 0.70 -7.80
N LEU A 123 15.93 0.62 -6.81
CA LEU A 123 16.84 1.71 -6.43
C LEU A 123 17.73 2.15 -7.60
N LYS A 124 18.26 1.19 -8.37
CA LYS A 124 19.03 1.50 -9.60
C LYS A 124 18.21 2.28 -10.63
N LEU A 125 16.92 1.96 -10.79
CA LEU A 125 16.03 2.72 -11.68
C LEU A 125 15.71 4.12 -11.14
N LEU A 126 15.56 4.27 -9.82
CA LEU A 126 15.36 5.58 -9.20
C LEU A 126 16.59 6.49 -9.31
N HIS A 127 17.80 5.91 -9.35
CA HIS A 127 19.05 6.63 -9.56
C HIS A 127 19.33 6.96 -11.04
N ASN A 128 18.44 6.59 -11.97
CA ASN A 128 18.57 7.04 -13.35
C ASN A 128 18.43 8.58 -13.38
N LYS A 129 19.36 9.27 -14.06
CA LYS A 129 19.42 10.75 -14.11
C LYS A 129 18.08 11.40 -14.49
N GLN A 130 17.33 10.82 -15.42
CA GLN A 130 16.04 11.37 -15.84
C GLN A 130 14.97 11.22 -14.76
N VAL A 131 14.91 10.04 -14.12
CA VAL A 131 13.97 9.77 -13.01
C VAL A 131 14.31 10.65 -11.82
N GLN A 132 15.59 10.73 -11.46
CA GLN A 132 16.07 11.55 -10.36
C GLN A 132 15.78 13.03 -10.60
N ALA A 133 16.00 13.55 -11.81
CA ALA A 133 15.67 14.93 -12.16
C ALA A 133 14.18 15.23 -12.01
N ALA A 134 13.31 14.30 -12.44
CA ALA A 134 11.87 14.45 -12.29
C ALA A 134 11.42 14.44 -10.81
N LEU A 135 12.03 13.60 -9.98
CA LEU A 135 11.71 13.50 -8.56
C LEU A 135 12.28 14.66 -7.72
N ALA A 136 13.42 15.22 -8.11
CA ALA A 136 14.07 16.32 -7.42
C ALA A 136 13.51 17.71 -7.81
N ASN A 137 12.77 17.82 -8.91
CA ASN A 137 12.25 19.09 -9.38
C ASN A 137 11.15 19.64 -8.42
N PRO A 138 11.34 20.82 -7.81
CA PRO A 138 10.37 21.39 -6.87
C PRO A 138 9.10 21.89 -7.57
N PHE A 139 9.13 22.15 -8.88
CA PHE A 139 7.96 22.57 -9.65
C PHE A 139 7.08 21.39 -10.10
N VAL A 140 7.56 20.16 -9.94
CA VAL A 140 6.77 18.95 -10.21
C VAL A 140 6.02 18.59 -8.93
N GLY A 141 4.70 18.53 -9.01
CA GLY A 141 3.86 18.17 -7.89
C GLY A 141 4.01 16.69 -7.51
N GLU A 142 3.56 16.40 -6.29
CA GLU A 142 3.74 15.09 -5.67
C GLU A 142 2.92 13.99 -6.37
N LYS A 143 1.82 14.38 -7.02
CA LYS A 143 1.01 13.50 -7.89
C LYS A 143 1.76 13.14 -9.17
N GLU A 144 2.42 14.09 -9.84
CA GLU A 144 3.21 13.82 -11.04
C GLU A 144 4.44 12.97 -10.70
N LYS A 145 5.15 13.27 -9.61
CA LYS A 145 6.24 12.42 -9.10
C LYS A 145 5.76 11.01 -8.81
N GLY A 146 4.60 10.87 -8.19
CA GLY A 146 3.97 9.59 -7.93
C GLY A 146 3.69 8.78 -9.21
N GLN A 147 3.29 9.45 -10.29
CA GLN A 147 3.10 8.78 -11.60
C GLN A 147 4.42 8.25 -12.17
N VAL A 148 5.51 9.02 -12.08
CA VAL A 148 6.84 8.56 -12.50
C VAL A 148 7.25 7.30 -11.73
N VAL A 149 7.11 7.31 -10.40
CA VAL A 149 7.45 6.15 -9.55
C VAL A 149 6.56 4.95 -9.86
N ASN A 150 5.27 5.14 -10.10
CA ASN A 150 4.37 4.06 -10.50
C ASN A 150 4.75 3.45 -11.86
N LEU A 151 5.13 4.28 -12.84
CA LEU A 151 5.59 3.79 -14.14
C LEU A 151 6.85 2.94 -14.02
N VAL A 152 7.79 3.33 -13.15
CA VAL A 152 8.97 2.52 -12.83
C VAL A 152 8.54 1.18 -12.23
N ALA A 153 7.64 1.20 -11.24
CA ALA A 153 7.15 -0.01 -10.57
C ALA A 153 6.44 -0.99 -11.53
N GLU A 154 5.65 -0.48 -12.48
CA GLU A 154 4.90 -1.31 -13.42
C GLU A 154 5.78 -1.91 -14.51
N LYS A 155 6.73 -1.14 -15.04
CA LYS A 155 7.63 -1.62 -16.10
C LYS A 155 8.72 -2.54 -15.58
N GLY A 156 9.11 -2.43 -14.30
CA GLY A 156 10.24 -3.15 -13.73
C GLY A 156 10.01 -4.63 -13.42
N ARG A 157 8.77 -5.14 -13.57
CA ARG A 157 8.36 -6.53 -13.27
C ARG A 157 8.79 -7.00 -11.88
N PHE A 158 8.55 -6.16 -10.88
CA PHE A 158 8.95 -6.43 -9.50
C PHE A 158 7.96 -7.33 -8.75
N ASN A 159 8.40 -7.86 -7.61
CA ASN A 159 7.58 -8.59 -6.66
C ASN A 159 6.29 -7.83 -6.32
N ARG A 160 5.16 -8.55 -6.27
CA ARG A 160 3.83 -7.98 -6.05
C ARG A 160 3.74 -7.18 -4.74
N HIS A 161 4.41 -7.60 -3.67
CA HIS A 161 4.41 -6.89 -2.39
C HIS A 161 5.14 -5.56 -2.48
N LEU A 162 6.28 -5.51 -3.19
CA LEU A 162 7.01 -4.27 -3.45
C LEU A 162 6.15 -3.31 -4.29
N VAL A 163 5.56 -3.78 -5.39
CA VAL A 163 4.67 -2.97 -6.24
C VAL A 163 3.47 -2.46 -5.44
N GLY A 164 2.86 -3.32 -4.61
CA GLY A 164 1.75 -2.95 -3.75
C GLY A 164 2.10 -1.86 -2.75
N LEU A 165 3.26 -1.97 -2.09
CA LEU A 165 3.76 -0.96 -1.16
C LEU A 165 3.97 0.38 -1.86
N VAL A 166 4.67 0.39 -3.00
CA VAL A 166 4.95 1.61 -3.77
C VAL A 166 3.65 2.28 -4.23
N LYS A 167 2.71 1.52 -4.80
CA LYS A 167 1.40 2.05 -5.20
C LYS A 167 0.65 2.63 -4.02
N MET A 168 0.70 2.00 -2.85
CA MET A 168 0.07 2.50 -1.63
C MET A 168 0.71 3.80 -1.12
N LEU A 169 2.05 3.92 -1.16
CA LEU A 169 2.75 5.15 -0.81
C LEU A 169 2.41 6.29 -1.75
N VAL A 170 2.36 6.03 -3.06
CA VAL A 170 1.95 7.03 -4.07
C VAL A 170 0.51 7.48 -3.84
N ARG A 171 -0.43 6.56 -3.59
CA ARG A 171 -1.84 6.90 -3.30
C ARG A 171 -2.00 7.77 -2.06
N LYS A 172 -1.12 7.62 -1.08
CA LYS A 172 -1.10 8.42 0.17
C LYS A 172 -0.29 9.71 0.05
N ASN A 173 0.13 10.08 -1.15
CA ASN A 173 0.98 11.26 -1.39
C ASN A 173 2.32 11.22 -0.63
N LYS A 174 2.86 10.01 -0.40
CA LYS A 174 4.10 9.76 0.33
C LYS A 174 5.23 9.32 -0.61
N VAL A 175 5.31 9.88 -1.81
CA VAL A 175 6.35 9.51 -2.79
C VAL A 175 7.75 9.89 -2.30
N GLY A 176 7.90 10.97 -1.53
CA GLY A 176 9.17 11.45 -0.99
C GLY A 176 9.91 10.46 -0.09
N ILE A 177 9.19 9.53 0.56
CA ILE A 177 9.81 8.51 1.43
C ILE A 177 10.08 7.17 0.71
N VAL A 178 9.71 7.02 -0.57
CA VAL A 178 9.85 5.73 -1.27
C VAL A 178 11.31 5.29 -1.28
N LYS A 179 12.25 6.18 -1.64
CA LYS A 179 13.68 5.85 -1.63
C LYS A 179 14.16 5.45 -0.22
N GLU A 180 13.77 6.21 0.79
CA GLU A 180 14.12 5.94 2.19
C GLU A 180 13.61 4.58 2.66
N VAL A 181 12.37 4.21 2.32
CA VAL A 181 11.81 2.88 2.64
C VAL A 181 12.63 1.74 2.03
N LEU A 182 13.07 1.90 0.78
CA LEU A 182 13.86 0.89 0.09
C LEU A 182 15.26 0.74 0.70
N GLU A 183 15.90 1.85 1.07
CA GLU A 183 17.20 1.86 1.75
C GLU A 183 17.11 1.26 3.15
N GLU A 184 16.06 1.60 3.90
CA GLU A 184 15.78 1.02 5.22
C GLU A 184 15.55 -0.48 5.16
N PHE A 185 14.85 -0.98 4.12
CA PHE A 185 14.72 -2.42 3.92
C PHE A 185 16.07 -3.09 3.76
N GLN A 186 16.97 -2.54 2.93
CA GLN A 186 18.31 -3.11 2.76
C GLN A 186 19.09 -3.10 4.08
N ARG A 187 18.99 -2.03 4.86
CA ARG A 187 19.62 -1.93 6.19
C ARG A 187 19.16 -3.07 7.10
N ILE A 188 17.85 -3.25 7.25
CA ILE A 188 17.27 -4.28 8.12
C ILE A 188 17.61 -5.69 7.59
N PHE A 189 17.51 -5.91 6.28
CA PHE A 189 17.87 -7.19 5.66
C PHE A 189 19.35 -7.55 5.92
N ASN A 190 20.26 -6.59 5.79
CA ASN A 190 21.69 -6.79 6.04
C ASN A 190 21.97 -7.05 7.51
N GLU A 191 21.28 -6.37 8.43
CA GLU A 191 21.40 -6.58 9.88
C GLU A 191 20.99 -8.02 10.26
N LEU A 192 19.86 -8.50 9.73
CA LEU A 192 19.41 -9.88 9.93
C LEU A 192 20.36 -10.90 9.29
N SER A 193 20.83 -10.62 8.07
CA SER A 193 21.73 -11.53 7.34
C SER A 193 23.11 -11.59 7.99
N GLY A 194 23.65 -10.46 8.43
CA GLY A 194 24.90 -10.39 9.17
C GLY A 194 24.82 -11.09 10.52
N THR A 195 23.68 -11.01 11.21
CA THR A 195 23.41 -11.78 12.42
C THR A 195 23.38 -13.28 12.12
N ALA A 196 22.71 -13.71 11.05
CA ALA A 196 22.67 -15.12 10.65
C ALA A 196 24.06 -15.66 10.29
N MET A 197 24.91 -14.88 9.61
CA MET A 197 26.29 -15.28 9.29
C MET A 197 27.16 -15.39 10.55
N LYS A 198 26.99 -14.47 11.52
CA LYS A 198 27.73 -14.51 12.78
C LYS A 198 27.35 -15.73 13.64
N VAL A 199 26.06 -16.09 13.69
CA VAL A 199 25.59 -17.29 14.41
C VAL A 199 26.10 -18.57 13.72
N LYS A 200 26.05 -18.66 12.39
CA LYS A 200 26.58 -19.82 11.65
C LYS A 200 28.07 -20.04 11.90
N ASN A 201 28.87 -18.97 11.89
CA ASN A 201 30.29 -19.06 12.19
C ASN A 201 30.54 -19.50 13.64
N LEU A 202 29.78 -18.97 14.61
CA LEU A 202 29.95 -19.37 16.02
C LEU A 202 29.58 -20.84 16.27
N VAL A 203 28.53 -21.34 15.61
CA VAL A 203 28.14 -22.76 15.67
C VAL A 203 29.18 -23.65 15.01
N HIS A 204 29.74 -23.23 13.87
CA HIS A 204 30.82 -23.97 13.19
C HIS A 204 32.09 -24.04 14.04
N GLU A 205 32.54 -22.92 14.63
CA GLU A 205 33.70 -22.90 15.52
C GLU A 205 33.47 -23.72 16.79
N SER A 206 32.25 -23.71 17.34
CA SER A 206 31.91 -24.53 18.51
C SER A 206 31.98 -26.03 18.18
N LEU A 207 31.47 -26.45 17.01
CA LEU A 207 31.55 -27.86 16.58
C LEU A 207 32.99 -28.33 16.36
N LEU A 208 33.89 -27.46 15.87
CA LEU A 208 35.32 -27.78 15.72
C LEU A 208 36.06 -27.88 17.06
N SER A 209 35.57 -27.25 18.13
CA SER A 209 36.16 -27.37 19.48
C SER A 209 35.67 -28.58 20.28
N PHE A 210 34.67 -29.33 19.82
CA PHE A 210 34.17 -30.56 20.48
C PHE A 210 34.78 -31.87 19.94
N ASP A 211 35.61 -31.81 18.89
CA ASP A 211 36.30 -32.96 18.28
C ASP A 211 37.76 -33.17 18.77
N VAL A 212 38.14 -32.61 19.93
CA VAL A 212 39.44 -32.82 20.61
C VAL A 212 39.23 -33.41 22.00
#